data_AF-A0A2D2LS48-F1
#
_entry.id   AF-A0A2D2LS48-F1
#
_cell.length_a   1.000
_cell.length_b   1.000
_cell.length_c   1.000
_cell.angle_alpha   90.00
_cell.angle_beta   90.00
_cell.angle_gamma   90.00
#
_symmetry.space_group_name_H-M   'P 1'
#
loop_
_entity.id
_entity.type
_entity.pdbx_description
1 polymer ?
#
loop_
_entity_poly.entity_id
_entity_poly.type
_entity_poly.pdbx_seq_one_letter_code
_entity_poly.pdbx_strand_id
1 'polypeptide(L)'
;MKVFSGILVASLVLVGCSEKQRTADFYRKNADERKATLGKCYDTYKKGERPEGNFAINCETARQVDAEELRNTIRENLDNANR
;
A
#
# COMPACT_ATOMS: atom_id res chain seq x y z
N MET A 1 -22.98 -27.06 -41.16
CA MET A 1 -22.93 -25.58 -41.05
C MET A 1 -22.65 -25.21 -39.61
N LYS A 2 -21.70 -24.29 -39.41
CA LYS A 2 -21.29 -23.73 -38.11
C LYS A 2 -22.40 -22.83 -37.57
N VAL A 3 -22.62 -22.84 -36.25
CA VAL A 3 -22.89 -21.61 -35.50
C VAL A 3 -22.19 -21.70 -34.15
N PHE A 4 -21.01 -21.07 -34.07
CA PHE A 4 -20.42 -20.61 -32.83
C PHE A 4 -21.23 -19.40 -32.35
N SER A 5 -21.70 -19.42 -31.10
CA SER A 5 -22.25 -18.27 -30.38
C SER A 5 -22.23 -18.66 -28.90
N GLY A 6 -21.71 -17.90 -27.96
CA GLY A 6 -21.11 -16.59 -27.99
C GLY A 6 -20.56 -16.34 -26.58
N ILE A 7 -19.39 -15.72 -26.53
CA ILE A 7 -18.67 -15.23 -25.36
C ILE A 7 -19.56 -14.22 -24.58
N LEU A 8 -19.15 -13.91 -23.34
CA LEU A 8 -19.30 -12.63 -22.58
C LEU A 8 -20.16 -12.78 -21.30
N VAL A 9 -19.72 -12.42 -20.09
CA VAL A 9 -18.51 -11.80 -19.56
C VAL A 9 -18.41 -12.23 -18.09
N ALA A 10 -17.22 -12.62 -17.65
CA ALA A 10 -16.89 -12.71 -16.24
C ALA A 10 -17.25 -11.39 -15.55
N SER A 11 -18.25 -11.39 -14.67
CA SER A 11 -18.63 -10.25 -13.83
C SER A 11 -17.52 -9.94 -12.80
N LEU A 12 -16.38 -9.49 -13.33
CA LEU A 12 -15.32 -8.76 -12.66
C LEU A 12 -15.79 -7.32 -12.54
N VAL A 13 -16.56 -7.03 -11.50
CA VAL A 13 -16.41 -5.75 -10.82
C VAL A 13 -16.58 -6.04 -9.33
N LEU A 14 -15.49 -6.52 -8.73
CA LEU A 14 -15.30 -6.36 -7.28
C LEU A 14 -15.54 -4.88 -7.01
N VAL A 15 -16.61 -4.60 -6.28
CA VAL A 15 -17.00 -3.28 -5.84
C VAL A 15 -15.80 -2.71 -5.10
N GLY A 16 -15.02 -1.88 -5.80
CA GLY A 16 -13.90 -1.19 -5.22
C GLY A 16 -14.50 -0.24 -4.19
N CYS A 17 -14.58 -0.67 -2.94
CA CYS A 17 -14.62 0.24 -1.81
C CYS A 17 -13.39 1.13 -1.98
N SER A 18 -13.58 2.26 -2.66
CA SER A 18 -12.51 3.23 -2.90
C SER A 18 -12.01 3.62 -1.51
N GLU A 19 -10.82 3.12 -1.18
CA GLU A 19 -10.25 3.30 0.14
C GLU A 19 -10.10 4.81 0.37
N LYS A 20 -10.39 5.28 1.58
CA LYS A 20 -10.15 6.71 1.88
C LYS A 20 -8.64 6.96 1.83
N GLN A 21 -8.24 8.03 1.16
CA GLN A 21 -6.86 8.50 1.22
C GLN A 21 -6.51 8.84 2.67
N ARG A 22 -5.34 8.39 3.12
CA ARG A 22 -4.78 8.62 4.46
C ARG A 22 -3.55 9.51 4.34
N THR A 23 -3.32 10.34 5.36
CA THR A 23 -2.22 11.30 5.40
C THR A 23 -0.98 10.72 6.10
N ALA A 24 0.17 11.37 5.95
CA ALA A 24 1.38 11.00 6.68
C ALA A 24 1.17 11.03 8.20
N ASP A 25 0.50 12.08 8.71
CA ASP A 25 0.19 12.20 10.14
C ASP A 25 -0.69 11.07 10.67
N PHE A 26 -1.62 10.58 9.84
CA PHE A 26 -2.41 9.40 10.19
C PHE A 26 -1.50 8.18 10.40
N TYR A 27 -0.56 7.92 9.50
CA TYR A 27 0.34 6.77 9.59
C TYR A 27 1.47 6.92 10.62
N ARG A 28 1.83 8.15 11.00
CA ARG A 28 2.70 8.40 12.16
C ARG A 28 1.99 8.05 13.47
N LYS A 29 0.72 8.44 13.59
CA LYS A 29 -0.09 8.18 14.79
C LYS A 29 -0.59 6.73 14.91
N ASN A 30 -0.70 6.01 13.79
CA ASN A 30 -1.27 4.66 13.73
C ASN A 30 -0.27 3.70 13.05
N ALA A 31 0.74 3.25 13.80
CA ALA A 31 1.79 2.37 13.27
C ALA A 31 1.25 1.02 12.76
N ASP A 32 0.22 0.46 13.41
CA ASP A 32 -0.41 -0.80 12.97
C ASP A 32 -1.09 -0.65 11.61
N GLU A 33 -1.80 0.46 11.38
CA GLU A 33 -2.41 0.78 10.09
C GLU A 33 -1.36 1.01 9.00
N ARG A 34 -0.23 1.63 9.35
CA ARG A 34 0.92 1.77 8.44
C ARG A 34 1.45 0.40 8.03
N LYS A 35 1.70 -0.48 9.00
CA LYS A 35 2.20 -1.85 8.75
C LYS A 35 1.21 -2.67 7.92
N ALA A 36 -0.07 -2.60 8.24
CA ALA A 36 -1.13 -3.28 7.49
C ALA A 36 -1.21 -2.77 6.05
N THR A 37 -1.14 -1.46 5.85
CA THR A 37 -1.11 -0.85 4.49
C THR A 37 0.11 -1.36 3.72
N LEU A 38 1.31 -1.28 4.29
CA LEU A 38 2.54 -1.77 3.64
C LEU A 38 2.47 -3.24 3.28
N GLY A 39 1.87 -4.08 4.15
CA GLY A 39 1.63 -5.49 3.88
C GLY A 39 0.73 -5.70 2.65
N LYS A 40 -0.42 -5.01 2.59
CA LYS A 40 -1.30 -5.04 1.41
C LYS A 40 -0.56 -4.60 0.14
N CYS A 41 0.21 -3.52 0.21
CA CYS A 41 1.00 -3.03 -0.91
C CYS A 41 1.97 -4.11 -1.41
N TYR A 42 2.72 -4.75 -0.50
CA TYR A 42 3.65 -5.84 -0.83
C TYR A 42 2.95 -7.01 -1.51
N ASP A 43 1.81 -7.44 -0.97
CA ASP A 43 1.03 -8.55 -1.53
C ASP A 43 0.52 -8.24 -2.94
N THR A 44 0.10 -7.00 -3.21
CA THR A 44 -0.30 -6.54 -4.56
C THR A 44 0.89 -6.64 -5.53
N TYR A 45 2.04 -6.09 -5.17
CA TYR A 45 3.22 -6.18 -6.05
C TYR A 45 3.68 -7.62 -6.28
N LYS A 46 3.61 -8.47 -5.25
CA LYS A 46 3.98 -9.90 -5.35
C LYS A 46 3.10 -10.67 -6.34
N LYS A 47 1.86 -10.23 -6.54
CA LYS A 47 0.94 -10.78 -7.56
C LYS A 47 1.21 -10.27 -8.98
N GLY A 48 2.17 -9.35 -9.16
CA GLY A 48 2.43 -8.68 -10.43
C GLY A 48 1.46 -7.53 -10.73
N GLU A 49 0.63 -7.14 -9.75
CA GLU A 49 -0.33 -6.06 -9.86
C GLU A 49 0.29 -4.73 -9.38
N ARG A 50 -0.36 -3.61 -9.71
CA ARG A 50 0.00 -2.29 -9.21
C ARG A 50 -1.14 -1.70 -8.37
N PRO A 51 -0.85 -1.07 -7.23
CA PRO A 51 -1.83 -0.26 -6.52
C PRO A 51 -2.37 0.85 -7.43
N GLU A 52 -3.66 1.15 -7.32
CA GLU A 52 -4.32 2.21 -8.09
C GLU A 52 -5.14 3.16 -7.19
N GLY A 53 -5.39 4.37 -7.68
CA GLY A 53 -6.19 5.39 -6.99
C GLY A 53 -5.69 5.71 -5.58
N ASN A 54 -6.62 5.81 -4.63
CA ASN A 54 -6.29 6.12 -3.24
C ASN A 54 -5.41 5.04 -2.58
N PHE A 55 -5.51 3.78 -3.01
CA PHE A 55 -4.66 2.72 -2.49
C PHE A 55 -3.20 2.95 -2.90
N ALA A 56 -2.93 3.43 -4.11
CA ALA A 56 -1.59 3.82 -4.53
C ALA A 56 -1.02 4.95 -3.67
N ILE A 57 -1.81 6.00 -3.41
CA ILE A 57 -1.41 7.13 -2.59
C ILE A 57 -1.13 6.68 -1.15
N ASN A 58 -1.96 5.81 -0.60
CA ASN A 58 -1.78 5.23 0.73
C ASN A 58 -0.49 4.40 0.82
N CYS A 59 -0.19 3.59 -0.20
CA CYS A 59 1.06 2.84 -0.28
C CYS A 59 2.29 3.74 -0.29
N GLU A 60 2.27 4.81 -1.08
CA GLU A 60 3.37 5.77 -1.15
C GLU A 60 3.56 6.52 0.18
N THR A 61 2.46 7.02 0.74
CA THR A 61 2.48 7.77 2.00
C THR A 61 2.97 6.88 3.16
N ALA A 62 2.49 5.63 3.24
CA ALA A 62 2.93 4.69 4.27
C ALA A 62 4.43 4.37 4.13
N ARG A 63 4.94 4.19 2.91
CA ARG A 63 6.37 3.96 2.65
C ARG A 63 7.24 5.15 3.01
N GLN A 64 6.77 6.36 2.70
CA GLN A 64 7.48 7.58 3.05
C GLN A 64 7.66 7.68 4.57
N VAL A 65 6.58 7.51 5.33
CA VAL A 65 6.63 7.54 6.79
C VAL A 65 7.53 6.43 7.33
N ASP A 66 7.43 5.20 6.81
CA ASP A 66 8.27 4.09 7.26
C ASP A 66 9.77 4.35 7.06
N ALA A 67 10.14 4.94 5.91
CA ALA A 67 11.51 5.33 5.63
C ALA A 67 11.97 6.51 6.52
N GLU A 68 11.10 7.45 6.86
CA GLU A 68 11.39 8.53 7.83
C GLU A 68 11.67 7.96 9.22
N GLU A 69 10.82 7.06 9.71
CA GLU A 69 11.00 6.39 11.01
C GLU A 69 12.31 5.60 11.06
N LEU A 70 12.61 4.82 10.01
CA LEU A 70 13.87 4.07 9.94
C LEU A 70 15.09 5.00 9.99
N ARG A 71 15.06 6.12 9.24
CA ARG A 71 16.14 7.11 9.28
C ARG A 71 16.31 7.73 10.67
N ASN A 72 15.21 8.00 11.37
CA ASN A 72 15.25 8.55 12.72
C ASN A 72 15.85 7.55 13.71
N THR A 73 15.41 6.29 13.68
CA THR A 73 15.98 5.22 14.51
C THR A 73 17.47 5.03 14.26
N ILE A 74 17.91 5.05 13.00
CA ILE A 74 19.35 4.95 12.67
C ILE A 74 20.11 6.14 13.25
N ARG A 75 19.60 7.37 13.10
CA ARG A 75 20.22 8.58 13.63
C ARG A 75 20.38 8.50 15.15
N GLU A 76 19.32 8.16 15.87
CA GLU A 76 19.34 8.04 17.33
C GLU A 76 20.35 6.99 17.81
N ASN A 77 20.42 5.85 17.13
CA ASN A 77 21.39 4.81 17.46
C ASN A 77 22.85 5.25 17.21
N LEU A 78 23.10 5.99 16.13
CA LEU A 78 24.43 6.55 15.85
C LEU A 78 24.81 7.62 16.89
N ASP A 79 23.88 8.48 17.26
CA ASP A 79 24.11 9.51 18.28
C ASP A 79 24.39 8.89 19.65
N ASN A 80 23.73 7.79 20.00
CA ASN A 80 23.98 7.05 21.23
C ASN A 80 25.31 6.29 21.22
N ALA A 81 25.73 5.74 20.07
CA ALA A 81 27.00 5.03 19.95
C ALA A 81 28.23 5.96 20.03
N ASN A 82 28.05 7.24 19.73
CA ASN A 82 29.10 8.26 19.77
C ASN A 82 29.18 9.03 21.11
N ARG A 83 28.36 8.67 22.11
CA ARG A 83 28.41 9.21 23.48
C ARG A 83 29.20 8.30 24.39
#